data_AF-A0A971F3Q8-F1
#
_entry.id   AF-A0A971F3Q8-F1
#
_cell.length_a   1.000
_cell.length_b   1.000
_cell.length_c   1.000
_cell.angle_alpha   90.00
_cell.angle_beta   90.00
_cell.angle_gamma   90.00
#
_symmetry.space_group_name_H-M   'P 1'
#
loop_
_entity.id
_entity.type
_entity.pdbx_description
1 polymer ?
#
loop_
_entity_poly.entity_id
_entity_poly.type
_entity_poly.pdbx_seq_one_letter_code
_entity_poly.pdbx_strand_id
1 'polypeptide(L)'
;DSVDFSEAFAHEKLSPVLAMYRAKDFQDALEKAEHLLFDGGYGHTASIYLDALNEKTKLDEFSERMKACRILVNTPSSQGGIGDMYNFKLPPSLTLGCGTWGGNSVSENVGVKHLLNIKTVAERRENMLWFRAPEKVYIKKGCLPVALNELKAVLGKKKAFIVTDNYLYRNGYTRAITDKLDELGITHTTFHNVEPDPTLASAKEGAKQMRSFEPDAIIAIGGGSAMDAAKIMWVLYEHPEADFMDMAMRFVDIRKRVYDFPRMGERAYFIAVPTTAGTGSEVTPFAVITDESSGVKYPLADYELMPNMAIVDADLMMNAPKSLTAASGIDVVTHAMEAYASMLATDYSDSMALGSLKIVFEYLPRAYDNGPNDPIAREKMANAATMAGIAFANAFLGVCHSMAHKLGSFHHLPHGVANALMLDEVMRFNASQAPVKMGTFSQYDHPHTLARYAQVADHLGIKGKNDTEKLENLIRAIDELKENIGIKKTIKDYGIDEKDFLDRLDEMTEQAFDDQCTGANPRYPLMSEIKQMYLNAYYGK
;
A
#
# COMPACT_ATOMS: atom_id res chain seq x y z
N ASP A 1 -50.85 -25.80 31.34
CA ASP A 1 -50.91 -24.34 31.53
C ASP A 1 -49.57 -23.72 31.94
N SER A 2 -48.67 -24.43 32.62
CA SER A 2 -47.29 -23.97 32.86
C SER A 2 -46.29 -24.64 31.89
N VAL A 3 -45.34 -23.88 31.36
CA VAL A 3 -44.15 -24.39 30.64
C VAL A 3 -42.91 -24.47 31.53
N ASP A 4 -43.07 -24.12 32.81
CA ASP A 4 -41.99 -24.08 33.80
C ASP A 4 -41.35 -25.45 34.01
N PHE A 5 -40.04 -25.46 34.19
CA PHE A 5 -39.26 -26.68 34.41
C PHE A 5 -39.67 -27.48 35.65
N SER A 6 -40.41 -26.93 36.61
CA SER A 6 -40.99 -27.69 37.72
C SER A 6 -42.09 -28.67 37.30
N GLU A 7 -42.69 -28.48 36.11
CA GLU A 7 -43.68 -29.39 35.53
C GLU A 7 -42.99 -30.58 34.87
N ALA A 8 -43.15 -31.78 35.43
CA ALA A 8 -42.52 -32.99 34.89
C ALA A 8 -42.98 -33.29 33.44
N PHE A 9 -44.18 -32.86 33.04
CA PHE A 9 -44.65 -32.96 31.67
C PHE A 9 -43.98 -31.98 30.70
N ALA A 10 -43.21 -31.00 31.15
CA ALA A 10 -42.39 -30.10 30.31
C ALA A 10 -41.03 -30.69 29.93
N HIS A 11 -40.56 -31.71 30.65
CA HIS A 11 -39.23 -32.31 30.43
C HIS A 11 -39.16 -33.18 29.17
N GLU A 12 -37.92 -33.50 28.77
CA GLU A 12 -37.66 -34.56 27.82
C GLU A 12 -38.14 -35.91 28.39
N LYS A 13 -39.04 -36.57 27.65
CA LYS A 13 -39.65 -37.84 28.03
C LYS A 13 -39.44 -38.84 26.90
N LEU A 14 -38.61 -39.86 27.12
CA LEU A 14 -38.33 -40.92 26.15
C LEU A 14 -39.43 -42.02 26.15
N SER A 15 -40.67 -41.63 26.46
CA SER A 15 -41.85 -42.49 26.54
C SER A 15 -42.90 -42.01 25.52
N PRO A 16 -43.94 -42.80 25.17
CA PRO A 16 -44.96 -42.38 24.20
C PRO A 16 -45.90 -41.26 24.71
N VAL A 17 -45.60 -40.65 25.85
CA VAL A 17 -46.41 -39.60 26.48
C VAL A 17 -46.09 -38.24 25.88
N LEU A 18 -47.10 -37.62 25.24
CA LEU A 18 -47.02 -36.26 24.69
C LEU A 18 -47.66 -35.25 25.65
N ALA A 19 -47.00 -34.12 25.89
CA ALA A 19 -47.60 -32.96 26.53
C ALA A 19 -48.27 -32.08 25.45
N MET A 20 -49.52 -31.69 25.67
CA MET A 20 -50.27 -30.81 24.78
C MET A 20 -50.54 -29.48 25.47
N TYR A 21 -49.94 -28.41 24.95
CA TYR A 21 -50.09 -27.05 25.47
C TYR A 21 -51.12 -26.29 24.65
N ARG A 22 -51.99 -25.53 25.33
CA ARG A 22 -52.92 -24.61 24.67
C ARG A 22 -52.28 -23.24 24.53
N ALA A 23 -52.24 -22.71 23.32
CA ALA A 23 -51.84 -21.34 23.02
C ALA A 23 -53.05 -20.49 22.58
N LYS A 24 -52.98 -19.18 22.82
CA LYS A 24 -54.02 -18.21 22.40
C LYS A 24 -53.94 -17.93 20.90
N ASP A 25 -52.72 -17.79 20.41
CA ASP A 25 -52.37 -17.49 19.03
C ASP A 25 -51.01 -18.11 18.69
N PHE A 26 -50.51 -17.83 17.49
CA PHE A 26 -49.22 -18.35 17.03
C PHE A 26 -48.05 -17.78 17.84
N GLN A 27 -48.14 -16.54 18.30
CA GLN A 27 -47.04 -15.89 19.02
C GLN A 27 -46.85 -16.48 20.42
N ASP A 28 -47.95 -16.67 21.14
CA ASP A 28 -47.97 -17.38 22.42
C ASP A 28 -47.48 -18.85 22.26
N ALA A 29 -47.76 -19.49 21.12
CA ALA A 29 -47.22 -20.82 20.83
C ALA A 29 -45.70 -20.80 20.63
N LEU A 30 -45.16 -19.79 19.93
CA LEU A 30 -43.72 -19.62 19.74
C LEU A 30 -43.01 -19.35 21.08
N GLU A 31 -43.53 -18.45 21.92
CA GLU A 31 -42.96 -18.16 23.25
C GLU A 31 -42.89 -19.42 24.12
N LYS A 32 -43.95 -20.21 24.13
CA LYS A 32 -43.99 -21.48 24.87
C LYS A 32 -43.01 -22.50 24.31
N ALA A 33 -42.95 -22.65 22.99
CA ALA A 33 -42.01 -23.59 22.35
C ALA A 33 -40.55 -23.20 22.58
N GLU A 34 -40.24 -21.90 22.55
CA GLU A 34 -38.90 -21.37 22.81
C GLU A 34 -38.46 -21.65 24.25
N HIS A 35 -39.35 -21.43 25.22
CA HIS A 35 -39.09 -21.72 26.63
C HIS A 35 -38.83 -23.21 26.88
N LEU A 36 -39.70 -24.08 26.35
CA LEU A 36 -39.55 -25.54 26.48
C LEU A 36 -38.27 -26.04 25.81
N LEU A 37 -37.93 -25.48 24.64
CA LEU A 37 -36.69 -25.80 23.95
C LEU A 37 -35.48 -25.37 24.78
N PHE A 38 -35.51 -24.18 25.36
CA PHE A 38 -34.43 -23.65 26.20
C PHE A 38 -34.16 -24.53 27.42
N ASP A 39 -35.20 -25.00 28.09
CA ASP A 39 -35.07 -25.74 29.35
C ASP A 39 -34.58 -27.19 29.18
N GLY A 40 -34.96 -27.87 28.10
CA GLY A 40 -34.74 -29.33 27.97
C GLY A 40 -34.22 -29.82 26.64
N GLY A 41 -34.23 -29.00 25.58
CA GLY A 41 -33.92 -29.44 24.22
C GLY A 41 -33.00 -28.49 23.46
N TYR A 42 -32.26 -27.64 24.17
CA TYR A 42 -31.61 -26.47 23.57
C TYR A 42 -30.59 -26.90 22.52
N GLY A 43 -30.72 -26.36 21.31
CA GLY A 43 -29.90 -26.75 20.18
C GLY A 43 -30.27 -28.06 19.49
N HIS A 44 -31.15 -28.90 20.05
CA HIS A 44 -31.46 -30.22 19.47
C HIS A 44 -32.33 -30.11 18.21
N THR A 45 -33.66 -30.04 18.32
CA THR A 45 -34.57 -30.06 17.16
C THR A 45 -35.88 -29.42 17.52
N ALA A 46 -36.39 -28.57 16.63
CA ALA A 46 -37.73 -28.00 16.72
C ALA A 46 -38.52 -28.37 15.46
N SER A 47 -39.83 -28.55 15.59
CA SER A 47 -40.69 -28.95 14.47
C SER A 47 -41.93 -28.09 14.40
N ILE A 48 -42.36 -27.77 13.18
CA ILE A 48 -43.54 -26.95 12.90
C ILE A 48 -44.39 -27.61 11.81
N TYR A 49 -45.70 -27.55 11.99
CA TYR A 49 -46.69 -27.97 10.99
C TYR A 49 -47.51 -26.76 10.55
N LEU A 50 -47.37 -26.37 9.28
CA LEU A 50 -48.05 -25.22 8.67
C LEU A 50 -48.10 -25.35 7.14
N ASP A 51 -48.84 -24.47 6.47
CA ASP A 51 -48.78 -24.35 5.01
C ASP A 51 -47.49 -23.63 4.58
N ALA A 52 -46.44 -24.41 4.28
CA ALA A 52 -45.11 -23.87 3.98
C ALA A 52 -45.06 -22.98 2.71
N LEU A 53 -46.06 -23.06 1.82
CA LEU A 53 -46.11 -22.24 0.62
C LEU A 53 -46.69 -20.86 0.91
N ASN A 54 -47.75 -20.80 1.71
CA ASN A 54 -48.52 -19.59 1.95
C ASN A 54 -48.16 -18.88 3.27
N GLU A 55 -47.58 -19.58 4.25
CA GLU A 55 -47.31 -19.07 5.61
C GLU A 55 -45.81 -18.88 5.88
N LYS A 56 -45.08 -18.34 4.90
CA LYS A 56 -43.61 -18.16 4.98
C LYS A 56 -43.19 -17.30 6.17
N THR A 57 -43.89 -16.19 6.42
CA THR A 57 -43.58 -15.29 7.54
C THR A 57 -43.62 -16.01 8.89
N LYS A 58 -44.58 -16.92 9.09
CA LYS A 58 -44.67 -17.74 10.32
C LYS A 58 -43.53 -18.75 10.43
N LEU A 59 -43.11 -19.33 9.30
CA LEU A 59 -41.97 -20.24 9.26
C LEU A 59 -40.65 -19.51 9.54
N ASP A 60 -40.45 -18.34 8.94
CA ASP A 60 -39.26 -17.51 9.14
C ASP A 60 -39.15 -17.14 10.63
N GLU A 61 -40.25 -16.64 11.22
CA GLU A 61 -40.30 -16.31 12.65
C GLU A 61 -40.01 -17.51 13.56
N PHE A 62 -40.58 -18.68 13.25
CA PHE A 62 -40.26 -19.92 13.99
C PHE A 62 -38.78 -20.27 13.87
N SER A 63 -38.20 -20.18 12.67
CA SER A 63 -36.82 -20.58 12.41
C SER A 63 -35.79 -19.66 13.05
N GLU A 64 -36.07 -18.36 13.15
CA GLU A 64 -35.20 -17.38 13.79
C GLU A 64 -35.25 -17.48 15.32
N ARG A 65 -36.43 -17.78 15.88
CA ARG A 65 -36.62 -17.85 17.34
C ARG A 65 -36.17 -19.18 17.95
N MET A 66 -36.44 -20.30 17.29
CA MET A 66 -36.09 -21.61 17.81
C MET A 66 -34.59 -21.86 17.68
N LYS A 67 -33.87 -21.74 18.79
CA LYS A 67 -32.44 -22.08 18.88
C LYS A 67 -32.23 -23.59 18.87
N ALA A 68 -32.51 -24.21 17.73
CA ALA A 68 -32.34 -25.62 17.43
C ALA A 68 -31.50 -25.76 16.16
N CYS A 69 -30.59 -26.74 16.12
CA CYS A 69 -29.77 -27.01 14.93
C CYS A 69 -30.58 -27.62 13.77
N ARG A 70 -31.79 -28.10 14.04
CA ARG A 70 -32.70 -28.69 13.05
C ARG A 70 -34.10 -28.12 13.21
N ILE A 71 -34.57 -27.47 12.15
CA ILE A 71 -35.96 -27.03 12.00
C ILE A 71 -36.64 -27.98 11.01
N LEU A 72 -37.66 -28.69 11.49
CA LEU A 72 -38.38 -29.69 10.70
C LEU A 72 -39.78 -29.17 10.36
N VAL A 73 -40.07 -29.04 9.07
CA VAL A 73 -41.35 -28.49 8.59
C VAL A 73 -42.21 -29.62 8.03
N ASN A 74 -43.42 -29.79 8.55
CA ASN A 74 -44.38 -30.80 8.10
C ASN A 74 -43.85 -32.24 8.09
N THR A 75 -42.95 -32.58 9.02
CA THR A 75 -42.39 -33.93 9.16
C THR A 75 -42.37 -34.35 10.63
N PRO A 76 -42.59 -35.64 10.94
CA PRO A 76 -42.52 -36.13 12.31
C PRO A 76 -41.08 -36.00 12.83
N SER A 77 -40.89 -35.42 14.01
CA SER A 77 -39.56 -35.06 14.52
C SER A 77 -38.62 -36.25 14.66
N SER A 78 -39.14 -37.41 15.07
CA SER A 78 -38.38 -38.66 15.25
C SER A 78 -37.77 -39.23 13.98
N GLN A 79 -38.42 -39.07 12.81
CA GLN A 79 -37.91 -39.56 11.52
C GLN A 79 -37.37 -38.44 10.63
N GLY A 80 -37.88 -37.21 10.79
CA GLY A 80 -37.39 -36.04 10.08
C GLY A 80 -36.01 -35.60 10.56
N GLY A 81 -35.76 -35.68 11.87
CA GLY A 81 -34.49 -35.24 12.48
C GLY A 81 -33.30 -36.13 12.15
N ILE A 82 -33.54 -37.43 11.96
CA ILE A 82 -32.49 -38.38 11.56
C ILE A 82 -32.07 -38.18 10.11
N GLY A 83 -32.85 -37.49 9.27
CA GLY A 83 -32.53 -37.19 7.87
C GLY A 83 -32.86 -38.30 6.87
N ASP A 84 -32.81 -37.97 5.58
CA ASP A 84 -32.96 -38.83 4.39
C ASP A 84 -34.30 -39.59 4.20
N MET A 85 -35.20 -39.60 5.19
CA MET A 85 -36.51 -40.24 5.09
C MET A 85 -37.62 -39.31 4.60
N TYR A 86 -37.69 -38.11 5.18
CA TYR A 86 -38.72 -37.10 4.89
C TYR A 86 -38.15 -35.82 4.25
N ASN A 87 -36.82 -35.69 4.27
CA ASN A 87 -36.10 -34.58 3.66
C ASN A 87 -34.73 -35.07 3.20
N PHE A 88 -34.21 -34.46 2.13
CA PHE A 88 -32.90 -34.79 1.55
C PHE A 88 -31.83 -33.74 1.89
N LYS A 89 -32.14 -32.83 2.82
CA LYS A 89 -31.25 -31.74 3.22
C LYS A 89 -30.39 -32.12 4.42
N LEU A 90 -30.90 -32.99 5.31
CA LEU A 90 -30.19 -33.48 6.47
C LEU A 90 -29.52 -34.83 6.16
N PRO A 91 -28.20 -34.96 6.41
CA PRO A 91 -27.52 -36.25 6.32
C PRO A 91 -28.11 -37.27 7.30
N PRO A 92 -28.23 -38.55 6.90
CA PRO A 92 -28.76 -39.60 7.76
C PRO A 92 -27.85 -39.83 8.98
N SER A 93 -28.36 -39.70 10.21
CA SER A 93 -27.63 -40.04 11.44
C SER A 93 -28.56 -40.26 12.64
N LEU A 94 -28.12 -41.08 13.59
CA LEU A 94 -28.74 -41.23 14.92
C LEU A 94 -28.02 -40.40 15.99
N THR A 95 -26.85 -39.87 15.67
CA THR A 95 -26.10 -38.99 16.56
C THR A 95 -26.27 -37.56 16.07
N LEU A 96 -27.09 -36.79 16.79
CA LEU A 96 -27.53 -35.47 16.37
C LEU A 96 -26.77 -34.41 17.17
N GLY A 97 -25.88 -33.67 16.49
CA GLY A 97 -25.15 -32.58 17.11
C GLY A 97 -26.09 -31.43 17.49
N CYS A 98 -26.03 -30.98 18.74
CA CYS A 98 -26.92 -29.95 19.27
C CYS A 98 -26.27 -28.56 19.28
N GLY A 99 -25.09 -28.41 18.67
CA GLY A 99 -24.34 -27.17 18.65
C GLY A 99 -23.98 -26.68 20.06
N THR A 100 -23.37 -25.50 20.13
CA THR A 100 -22.85 -24.94 21.38
C THR A 100 -23.95 -24.66 22.40
N TRP A 101 -25.19 -24.47 21.92
CA TRP A 101 -26.40 -24.42 22.74
C TRP A 101 -26.62 -25.68 23.57
N GLY A 102 -26.46 -26.86 22.97
CA GLY A 102 -26.56 -28.16 23.65
C GLY A 102 -25.23 -28.69 24.20
N GLY A 103 -24.21 -27.83 24.37
CA GLY A 103 -22.94 -28.18 25.00
C GLY A 103 -21.95 -28.98 24.13
N ASN A 104 -22.13 -29.02 22.80
CA ASN A 104 -21.18 -29.67 21.88
C ASN A 104 -20.81 -28.76 20.70
N SER A 105 -19.69 -28.98 20.02
CA SER A 105 -19.24 -28.10 18.92
C SER A 105 -19.79 -28.49 17.54
N VAL A 106 -20.70 -29.48 17.48
CA VAL A 106 -21.24 -30.01 16.21
C VAL A 106 -22.70 -29.58 16.08
N SER A 107 -23.02 -28.75 15.08
CA SER A 107 -24.37 -28.23 14.84
C SER A 107 -25.13 -28.98 13.74
N GLU A 108 -24.72 -30.22 13.43
CA GLU A 108 -25.26 -31.01 12.33
C GLU A 108 -25.44 -32.48 12.72
N ASN A 109 -26.03 -33.27 11.82
CA ASN A 109 -26.12 -34.72 11.96
C ASN A 109 -24.71 -35.30 11.85
N VAL A 110 -24.26 -35.99 12.91
CA VAL A 110 -22.89 -36.50 12.97
C VAL A 110 -22.72 -37.60 11.94
N GLY A 111 -21.95 -37.31 10.89
CA GLY A 111 -21.53 -38.26 9.87
C GLY A 111 -20.03 -38.56 9.91
N VAL A 112 -19.57 -39.33 8.92
CA VAL A 112 -18.20 -39.82 8.79
C VAL A 112 -17.15 -38.70 8.88
N LYS A 113 -17.42 -37.50 8.32
CA LYS A 113 -16.47 -36.38 8.31
C LYS A 113 -15.98 -35.96 9.70
N HIS A 114 -16.79 -36.15 10.75
CA HIS A 114 -16.43 -35.81 12.14
C HIS A 114 -15.50 -36.84 12.78
N LEU A 115 -15.36 -38.02 12.17
CA LEU A 115 -14.49 -39.11 12.62
C LEU A 115 -13.18 -39.16 11.80
N LEU A 116 -13.05 -38.31 10.78
CA LEU A 116 -11.86 -38.23 9.94
C LEU A 116 -10.88 -37.20 10.50
N ASN A 117 -9.64 -37.62 10.68
CA ASN A 117 -8.52 -36.70 10.86
C ASN A 117 -8.04 -36.22 9.49
N ILE A 118 -8.44 -35.02 9.09
CA ILE A 118 -7.95 -34.40 7.85
C ILE A 118 -6.55 -33.82 8.11
N LYS A 119 -5.54 -34.35 7.41
CA LYS A 119 -4.18 -33.79 7.41
C LYS A 119 -3.96 -32.99 6.13
N THR A 120 -3.65 -31.71 6.28
CA THR A 120 -3.26 -30.84 5.16
C THR A 120 -1.74 -30.78 5.05
N VAL A 121 -1.21 -31.08 3.86
CA VAL A 121 0.22 -30.86 3.54
C VAL A 121 0.33 -29.53 2.80
N ALA A 122 1.03 -28.57 3.40
CA ALA A 122 1.26 -27.25 2.82
C ALA A 122 2.73 -27.12 2.38
N GLU A 123 2.96 -27.13 1.07
CA GLU A 123 4.28 -26.91 0.48
C GLU A 123 4.60 -25.41 0.42
N ARG A 124 5.89 -25.05 0.51
CA ARG A 124 6.34 -23.68 0.23
C ARG A 124 5.95 -23.31 -1.21
N ARG A 125 5.24 -22.20 -1.36
CA ARG A 125 4.95 -21.56 -2.64
C ARG A 125 5.43 -20.12 -2.56
N GLU A 126 5.98 -19.62 -3.65
CA GLU A 126 6.36 -18.22 -3.75
C GLU A 126 5.11 -17.37 -3.97
N ASN A 127 5.00 -16.28 -3.22
CA ASN A 127 3.96 -15.28 -3.42
C ASN A 127 4.09 -14.68 -4.82
N MET A 128 2.96 -14.59 -5.51
CA MET A 128 2.86 -13.89 -6.79
C MET A 128 3.29 -12.42 -6.61
N LEU A 129 4.30 -12.01 -7.40
CA LEU A 129 4.68 -10.63 -7.62
C LEU A 129 4.14 -10.13 -8.97
N TRP A 130 4.39 -8.87 -9.27
CA TRP A 130 3.88 -8.21 -10.47
C TRP A 130 4.89 -7.19 -10.99
N PHE A 131 4.65 -6.76 -12.22
CA PHE A 131 5.32 -5.62 -12.81
C PHE A 131 4.23 -4.71 -13.38
N ARG A 132 4.03 -3.56 -12.72
CA ARG A 132 3.05 -2.53 -13.08
C ARG A 132 3.78 -1.22 -13.30
N ALA A 133 3.37 -0.53 -14.36
CA ALA A 133 3.82 0.81 -14.73
C ALA A 133 2.61 1.54 -15.32
N PRO A 134 2.64 2.89 -15.47
CA PRO A 134 1.66 3.60 -16.28
C PRO A 134 1.52 2.96 -17.66
N GLU A 135 0.30 2.94 -18.19
CA GLU A 135 0.03 2.38 -19.53
C GLU A 135 0.87 3.09 -20.61
N LYS A 136 1.09 4.39 -20.43
CA LYS A 136 1.83 5.24 -21.35
C LYS A 136 2.93 6.01 -20.62
N VAL A 137 4.17 5.84 -21.06
CA VAL A 137 5.33 6.61 -20.59
C VAL A 137 5.99 7.26 -21.80
N TYR A 138 5.75 8.56 -21.99
CA TYR A 138 6.39 9.36 -23.03
C TYR A 138 7.71 9.91 -22.52
N ILE A 139 8.75 9.78 -23.33
CA ILE A 139 10.10 10.24 -23.02
C ILE A 139 10.65 11.01 -24.20
N LYS A 140 11.81 11.65 -24.00
CA LYS A 140 12.52 12.57 -24.91
C LYS A 140 12.18 14.03 -24.68
N LYS A 141 13.16 14.86 -25.00
CA LYS A 141 13.04 16.31 -25.03
C LYS A 141 11.94 16.74 -26.01
N GLY A 142 11.06 17.64 -25.58
CA GLY A 142 9.97 18.19 -26.38
C GLY A 142 8.79 17.24 -26.61
N CYS A 143 8.71 16.13 -25.85
CA CYS A 143 7.60 15.18 -25.97
C CYS A 143 6.29 15.70 -25.37
N LEU A 144 6.33 16.69 -24.46
CA LEU A 144 5.14 17.22 -23.79
C LEU A 144 4.02 17.65 -24.74
N PRO A 145 4.21 18.58 -25.69
CA PRO A 145 3.13 19.00 -26.58
C PRO A 145 2.65 17.87 -27.50
N VAL A 146 3.52 16.91 -27.83
CA VAL A 146 3.17 15.75 -28.67
C VAL A 146 2.24 14.82 -27.89
N ALA A 147 2.57 14.48 -26.65
CA ALA A 147 1.77 13.63 -25.78
C ALA A 147 0.42 14.28 -25.44
N LEU A 148 0.39 15.60 -25.18
CA LEU A 148 -0.86 16.31 -24.89
C LEU A 148 -1.86 16.31 -26.06
N ASN A 149 -1.43 16.15 -27.31
CA ASN A 149 -2.35 16.00 -28.44
C ASN A 149 -3.29 14.80 -28.27
N GLU A 150 -2.83 13.72 -27.61
CA GLU A 150 -3.64 12.53 -27.40
C GLU A 150 -4.86 12.78 -26.53
N LEU A 151 -4.82 13.79 -25.65
CA LEU A 151 -5.96 14.17 -24.82
C LEU A 151 -7.21 14.41 -25.67
N LYS A 152 -7.06 15.14 -26.77
CA LYS A 152 -8.17 15.39 -27.71
C LYS A 152 -8.32 14.27 -28.73
N ALA A 153 -7.22 13.88 -29.37
CA ALA A 153 -7.24 13.02 -30.56
C ALA A 153 -7.61 11.56 -30.26
N VAL A 154 -7.25 11.07 -29.07
CA VAL A 154 -7.41 9.65 -28.69
C VAL A 154 -8.36 9.51 -27.50
N LEU A 155 -8.19 10.35 -26.47
CA LEU A 155 -8.90 10.21 -25.19
C LEU A 155 -10.19 11.04 -25.11
N GLY A 156 -10.44 11.95 -26.07
CA GLY A 156 -11.66 12.76 -26.13
C GLY A 156 -11.91 13.68 -24.93
N LYS A 157 -10.86 14.09 -24.22
CA LYS A 157 -10.91 14.93 -23.01
C LYS A 157 -11.27 16.37 -23.34
N LYS A 158 -11.99 17.02 -22.43
CA LYS A 158 -12.59 18.36 -22.61
C LYS A 158 -12.24 19.33 -21.48
N LYS A 159 -11.93 18.83 -20.28
CA LYS A 159 -11.67 19.64 -19.09
C LYS A 159 -10.45 19.13 -18.33
N ALA A 160 -9.37 19.90 -18.34
CA ALA A 160 -8.13 19.55 -17.65
C ALA A 160 -7.94 20.37 -16.36
N PHE A 161 -7.61 19.70 -15.25
CA PHE A 161 -7.24 20.34 -14.00
C PHE A 161 -5.74 20.19 -13.75
N ILE A 162 -5.00 21.30 -13.76
CA ILE A 162 -3.55 21.30 -13.59
C ILE A 162 -3.23 21.47 -12.11
N VAL A 163 -2.35 20.62 -11.56
CA VAL A 163 -1.86 20.71 -10.18
C VAL A 163 -0.36 20.98 -10.20
N THR A 164 0.08 22.02 -9.49
CA THR A 164 1.49 22.43 -9.43
C THR A 164 1.79 23.23 -8.17
N ASP A 165 3.06 23.62 -8.00
CA ASP A 165 3.48 24.54 -6.94
C ASP A 165 3.49 26.01 -7.41
N ASN A 166 3.54 26.92 -6.44
CA ASN A 166 3.51 28.37 -6.70
C ASN A 166 4.75 28.86 -7.48
N TYR A 167 5.90 28.20 -7.33
CA TYR A 167 7.13 28.56 -8.03
C TYR A 167 7.02 28.27 -9.52
N LEU A 168 6.61 27.05 -9.90
CA LEU A 168 6.43 26.64 -11.29
C LEU A 168 5.35 27.45 -11.99
N TYR A 169 4.24 27.73 -11.29
CA TYR A 169 3.18 28.58 -11.81
C TYR A 169 3.67 30.00 -12.12
N ARG A 170 4.34 30.66 -11.17
CA ARG A 170 4.84 32.04 -11.34
C ARG A 170 5.94 32.15 -12.40
N ASN A 171 6.78 31.13 -12.53
CA ASN A 171 7.84 31.08 -13.54
C ASN A 171 7.34 30.60 -14.92
N GLY A 172 6.04 30.35 -15.08
CA GLY A 172 5.42 30.05 -16.37
C GLY A 172 5.67 28.65 -16.91
N TYR A 173 6.09 27.69 -16.06
CA TYR A 173 6.28 26.29 -16.48
C TYR A 173 4.95 25.64 -16.92
N THR A 174 3.83 26.07 -16.34
CA THR A 174 2.50 25.61 -16.75
C THR A 174 2.08 26.12 -18.13
N ARG A 175 2.72 27.17 -18.68
CA ARG A 175 2.32 27.77 -19.96
C ARG A 175 2.42 26.80 -21.12
N ALA A 176 3.47 25.99 -21.15
CA ALA A 176 3.65 24.96 -22.17
C ALA A 176 2.47 23.94 -22.20
N ILE A 177 1.80 23.75 -21.05
CA ILE A 177 0.60 22.92 -20.95
C ILE A 177 -0.63 23.74 -21.31
N THR A 178 -0.85 24.90 -20.68
CA THR A 178 -2.07 25.71 -20.89
C THR A 178 -2.22 26.17 -22.34
N ASP A 179 -1.15 26.68 -22.95
CA ASP A 179 -1.18 27.15 -24.34
C ASP A 179 -1.54 26.00 -25.30
N LYS A 180 -1.07 24.78 -24.98
CA LYS A 180 -1.38 23.59 -25.77
C LYS A 180 -2.82 23.14 -25.56
N LEU A 181 -3.34 23.21 -24.35
CA LEU A 181 -4.74 22.90 -24.05
C LEU A 181 -5.68 23.90 -24.73
N ASP A 182 -5.32 25.18 -24.76
CA ASP A 182 -6.06 26.23 -25.48
C ASP A 182 -6.08 25.96 -26.99
N GLU A 183 -4.94 25.60 -27.60
CA GLU A 183 -4.87 25.18 -29.01
C GLU A 183 -5.79 23.98 -29.31
N LEU A 184 -5.88 23.05 -28.36
CA LEU A 184 -6.76 21.88 -28.46
C LEU A 184 -8.23 22.24 -28.13
N GLY A 185 -8.53 23.43 -27.62
CA GLY A 185 -9.87 23.80 -27.16
C GLY A 185 -10.34 23.02 -25.94
N ILE A 186 -9.41 22.59 -25.08
CA ILE A 186 -9.69 21.92 -23.80
C ILE A 186 -9.75 23.00 -22.73
N THR A 187 -10.90 23.11 -22.06
CA THR A 187 -11.05 24.07 -20.95
C THR A 187 -10.15 23.64 -19.80
N HIS A 188 -9.43 24.56 -19.18
CA HIS A 188 -8.54 24.21 -18.08
C HIS A 188 -8.59 25.20 -16.92
N THR A 189 -8.19 24.71 -15.75
CA THR A 189 -7.92 25.52 -14.56
C THR A 189 -6.67 24.99 -13.87
N THR A 190 -6.04 25.81 -13.03
CA THR A 190 -4.78 25.48 -12.36
C THR A 190 -4.90 25.70 -10.86
N PHE A 191 -4.62 24.65 -10.10
CA PHE A 191 -4.33 24.74 -8.67
C PHE A 191 -2.81 24.80 -8.47
N HIS A 192 -2.34 25.89 -7.88
CA HIS A 192 -0.91 26.17 -7.70
C HIS A 192 -0.53 26.34 -6.22
N ASN A 193 -1.41 25.98 -5.29
CA ASN A 193 -1.20 26.15 -3.85
C ASN A 193 -0.68 24.85 -3.20
N VAL A 194 0.27 24.18 -3.86
CA VAL A 194 0.99 23.04 -3.30
C VAL A 194 2.31 23.53 -2.70
N GLU A 195 2.50 23.25 -1.42
CA GLU A 195 3.73 23.54 -0.69
C GLU A 195 4.69 22.33 -0.73
N PRO A 196 6.00 22.52 -0.51
CA PRO A 196 6.90 21.43 -0.19
C PRO A 196 6.35 20.64 1.01
N ASP A 197 6.43 19.31 0.95
CA ASP A 197 5.78 18.41 1.93
C ASP A 197 4.27 18.63 2.05
N PRO A 198 3.49 18.28 1.00
CA PRO A 198 2.09 18.68 0.88
C PRO A 198 1.25 18.18 2.06
N THR A 199 0.25 18.98 2.44
CA THR A 199 -0.62 18.70 3.58
C THR A 199 -1.98 18.17 3.14
N LEU A 200 -2.67 17.43 4.02
CA LEU A 200 -4.02 16.95 3.76
C LEU A 200 -5.00 18.10 3.52
N ALA A 201 -4.82 19.23 4.20
CA ALA A 201 -5.56 20.47 3.93
C ALA A 201 -5.43 20.93 2.47
N SER A 202 -4.21 20.97 1.92
CA SER A 202 -3.97 21.39 0.52
C SER A 202 -4.67 20.46 -0.48
N ALA A 203 -4.65 19.14 -0.22
CA ALA A 203 -5.31 18.15 -1.07
C ALA A 203 -6.85 18.26 -1.00
N LYS A 204 -7.41 18.51 0.18
CA LYS A 204 -8.87 18.76 0.35
C LYS A 204 -9.32 20.02 -0.38
N GLU A 205 -8.51 21.09 -0.35
CA GLU A 205 -8.78 22.32 -1.09
C GLU A 205 -8.77 22.07 -2.60
N GLY A 206 -7.73 21.43 -3.12
CA GLY A 206 -7.63 21.06 -4.53
C GLY A 206 -8.79 20.18 -5.00
N ALA A 207 -9.14 19.15 -4.23
CA ALA A 207 -10.27 18.28 -4.53
C ALA A 207 -11.62 19.02 -4.54
N LYS A 208 -11.81 20.03 -3.67
CA LYS A 208 -13.01 20.88 -3.69
C LYS A 208 -13.09 21.71 -4.98
N GLN A 209 -11.97 22.23 -5.46
CA GLN A 209 -11.92 22.94 -6.74
C GLN A 209 -12.15 21.99 -7.92
N MET A 210 -11.59 20.77 -7.88
CA MET A 210 -11.86 19.73 -8.88
C MET A 210 -13.34 19.38 -8.94
N ARG A 211 -14.02 19.18 -7.80
CA ARG A 211 -15.48 18.93 -7.77
C ARG A 211 -16.31 20.06 -8.35
N SER A 212 -15.85 21.31 -8.22
CA SER A 212 -16.55 22.48 -8.78
C SER A 212 -16.31 22.63 -10.29
N PHE A 213 -15.15 22.20 -10.77
CA PHE A 213 -14.75 22.31 -12.18
C PHE A 213 -15.18 21.09 -13.03
N GLU A 214 -15.27 19.92 -12.40
CA GLU A 214 -15.57 18.60 -12.98
C GLU A 214 -14.61 18.24 -14.12
N PRO A 215 -13.29 18.10 -13.84
CA PRO A 215 -12.33 17.70 -14.85
C PRO A 215 -12.52 16.25 -15.30
N ASP A 216 -12.23 15.99 -16.57
CA ASP A 216 -12.10 14.65 -17.14
C ASP A 216 -10.63 14.22 -17.34
N ALA A 217 -9.70 15.14 -17.07
CA ALA A 217 -8.26 14.89 -16.97
C ALA A 217 -7.62 15.72 -15.84
N ILE A 218 -6.68 15.13 -15.10
CA ILE A 218 -5.85 15.80 -14.10
C ILE A 218 -4.40 15.74 -14.58
N ILE A 219 -3.71 16.88 -14.56
CA ILE A 219 -2.31 16.99 -15.00
C ILE A 219 -1.48 17.52 -13.84
N ALA A 220 -0.69 16.65 -13.22
CA ALA A 220 0.25 17.03 -12.18
C ALA A 220 1.60 17.43 -12.82
N ILE A 221 2.03 18.68 -12.62
CA ILE A 221 3.33 19.17 -13.08
C ILE A 221 4.17 19.65 -11.90
N GLY A 222 5.31 19.00 -11.69
CA GLY A 222 6.25 19.38 -10.64
C GLY A 222 7.14 18.23 -10.17
N GLY A 223 7.68 18.35 -8.97
CA GLY A 223 8.34 17.24 -8.27
C GLY A 223 7.34 16.37 -7.49
N GLY A 224 7.87 15.57 -6.57
CA GLY A 224 7.07 14.67 -5.71
C GLY A 224 5.93 15.38 -4.99
N SER A 225 6.15 16.57 -4.42
CA SER A 225 5.10 17.31 -3.71
C SER A 225 3.87 17.59 -4.58
N ALA A 226 4.06 18.07 -5.81
CA ALA A 226 2.95 18.35 -6.73
C ALA A 226 2.24 17.07 -7.19
N MET A 227 3.00 16.03 -7.54
CA MET A 227 2.45 14.76 -8.01
C MET A 227 1.71 13.99 -6.91
N ASP A 228 2.28 13.93 -5.72
CA ASP A 228 1.70 13.24 -4.57
C ASP A 228 0.43 13.95 -4.09
N ALA A 229 0.46 15.28 -3.97
CA ALA A 229 -0.73 16.07 -3.65
C ALA A 229 -1.83 15.86 -4.70
N ALA A 230 -1.48 15.86 -5.98
CA ALA A 230 -2.43 15.62 -7.06
C ALA A 230 -3.05 14.21 -7.00
N LYS A 231 -2.28 13.17 -6.69
CA LYS A 231 -2.81 11.81 -6.49
C LYS A 231 -3.84 11.77 -5.37
N ILE A 232 -3.59 12.45 -4.25
CA ILE A 232 -4.56 12.51 -3.15
C ILE A 232 -5.79 13.36 -3.53
N MET A 233 -5.60 14.48 -4.24
CA MET A 233 -6.72 15.26 -4.79
C MET A 233 -7.59 14.43 -5.73
N TRP A 234 -6.97 13.59 -6.56
CA TRP A 234 -7.66 12.69 -7.48
C TRP A 234 -8.52 11.67 -6.72
N VAL A 235 -8.00 11.03 -5.67
CA VAL A 235 -8.79 10.14 -4.80
C VAL A 235 -9.99 10.87 -4.21
N LEU A 236 -9.79 12.03 -3.61
CA LEU A 236 -10.86 12.81 -2.98
C LEU A 236 -11.86 13.42 -3.99
N TYR A 237 -11.50 13.43 -5.28
CA TYR A 237 -12.38 13.84 -6.37
C TYR A 237 -13.23 12.68 -6.90
N GLU A 238 -12.63 11.51 -7.10
CA GLU A 238 -13.31 10.26 -7.50
C GLU A 238 -14.23 9.76 -6.38
N HIS A 239 -13.68 9.69 -5.16
CA HIS A 239 -14.27 9.10 -3.96
C HIS A 239 -14.24 10.09 -2.78
N PRO A 240 -15.13 11.09 -2.74
CA PRO A 240 -15.17 12.06 -1.64
C PRO A 240 -15.53 11.45 -0.28
N GLU A 241 -16.07 10.24 -0.26
CA GLU A 241 -16.38 9.44 0.92
C GLU A 241 -15.16 8.73 1.53
N ALA A 242 -14.04 8.64 0.81
CA ALA A 242 -12.86 7.91 1.27
C ALA A 242 -12.24 8.56 2.51
N ASP A 243 -12.01 7.75 3.56
CA ASP A 243 -11.31 8.20 4.76
C ASP A 243 -9.80 8.11 4.56
N PHE A 244 -9.12 9.22 4.82
CA PHE A 244 -7.68 9.33 4.65
C PHE A 244 -6.90 8.39 5.59
N MET A 245 -7.32 8.27 6.85
CA MET A 245 -6.64 7.45 7.84
C MET A 245 -6.75 5.96 7.50
N ASP A 246 -7.89 5.56 6.93
CA ASP A 246 -8.07 4.18 6.47
C ASP A 246 -7.14 3.85 5.30
N MET A 247 -6.97 4.80 4.36
CA MET A 247 -6.06 4.63 3.22
C MET A 247 -4.59 4.63 3.61
N ALA A 248 -4.24 5.38 4.67
CA ALA A 248 -2.89 5.48 5.23
C ALA A 248 -2.52 4.32 6.16
N MET A 249 -3.45 3.37 6.42
CA MET A 249 -3.15 2.18 7.21
C MET A 249 -2.00 1.36 6.59
N ARG A 250 -1.08 0.94 7.46
CA ARG A 250 0.07 0.10 7.10
C ARG A 250 -0.38 -1.33 6.83
N PHE A 251 0.39 -2.04 6.02
CA PHE A 251 0.07 -3.39 5.59
C PHE A 251 1.33 -4.25 5.42
N VAL A 252 1.18 -5.57 5.58
CA VAL A 252 2.26 -6.54 5.35
C VAL A 252 2.37 -6.92 3.86
N ASP A 253 1.24 -7.00 3.15
CA ASP A 253 1.15 -7.28 1.71
C ASP A 253 0.13 -6.30 1.09
N ILE A 254 0.54 -5.57 0.05
CA ILE A 254 -0.29 -4.55 -0.61
C ILE A 254 -1.58 -5.14 -1.20
N ARG A 255 -1.67 -6.45 -1.42
CA ARG A 255 -2.89 -7.11 -1.90
C ARG A 255 -3.79 -7.65 -0.79
N LYS A 256 -3.29 -7.74 0.44
CA LYS A 256 -4.02 -8.26 1.60
C LYS A 256 -4.23 -7.13 2.61
N ARG A 257 -4.65 -5.98 2.11
CA ARG A 257 -4.92 -4.80 2.92
C ARG A 257 -6.23 -5.01 3.70
N VAL A 258 -6.33 -4.30 4.81
CA VAL A 258 -7.59 -4.21 5.59
C VAL A 258 -8.58 -3.29 4.89
N TYR A 259 -8.07 -2.25 4.24
CA TYR A 259 -8.82 -1.31 3.42
C TYR A 259 -8.41 -1.45 1.96
N ASP A 260 -9.37 -1.81 1.11
CA ASP A 260 -9.19 -1.88 -0.34
C ASP A 260 -9.38 -0.49 -0.95
N PHE A 261 -8.43 -0.06 -1.78
CA PHE A 261 -8.58 1.18 -2.52
C PHE A 261 -9.76 1.08 -3.50
N PRO A 262 -10.57 2.14 -3.62
CA PRO A 262 -11.62 2.17 -4.62
C PRO A 262 -10.99 2.25 -6.02
N ARG A 263 -11.74 1.82 -7.02
CA ARG A 263 -11.28 1.82 -8.41
C ARG A 263 -11.13 3.25 -8.92
N MET A 264 -9.94 3.61 -9.36
CA MET A 264 -9.61 4.95 -9.81
C MET A 264 -9.73 5.11 -11.33
N GLY A 265 -9.80 6.35 -11.80
CA GLY A 265 -9.79 6.69 -13.23
C GLY A 265 -11.15 6.62 -13.93
N GLU A 266 -12.25 6.58 -13.17
CA GLU A 266 -13.60 6.58 -13.71
C GLU A 266 -14.07 7.98 -14.12
N ARG A 267 -13.80 9.01 -13.30
CA ARG A 267 -14.15 10.41 -13.60
C ARG A 267 -13.04 11.15 -14.33
N ALA A 268 -11.79 10.99 -13.91
CA ALA A 268 -10.65 11.72 -14.48
C ALA A 268 -9.47 10.82 -14.83
N TYR A 269 -8.84 11.11 -15.97
CA TYR A 269 -7.59 10.49 -16.38
C TYR A 269 -6.40 11.23 -15.77
N PHE A 270 -5.49 10.54 -15.09
CA PHE A 270 -4.38 11.14 -14.38
C PHE A 270 -3.09 11.12 -15.21
N ILE A 271 -2.47 12.30 -15.36
CA ILE A 271 -1.23 12.51 -16.10
C ILE A 271 -0.19 13.12 -15.17
N ALA A 272 0.99 12.54 -15.13
CA ALA A 272 2.12 13.06 -14.36
C ALA A 272 3.23 13.60 -15.29
N VAL A 273 3.70 14.81 -15.00
CA VAL A 273 4.72 15.54 -15.75
C VAL A 273 5.83 15.98 -14.78
N PRO A 274 6.86 15.14 -14.55
CA PRO A 274 7.91 15.48 -13.61
C PRO A 274 8.75 16.66 -14.09
N THR A 275 9.07 17.58 -13.19
CA THR A 275 10.06 18.67 -13.40
C THR A 275 11.35 18.45 -12.60
N THR A 276 11.42 17.34 -11.86
CA THR A 276 12.58 16.95 -11.05
C THR A 276 13.03 15.55 -11.43
N ALA A 277 14.34 15.35 -11.56
CA ALA A 277 14.93 14.04 -11.84
C ALA A 277 15.35 13.36 -10.53
N GLY A 278 14.38 12.80 -9.79
CA GLY A 278 14.65 12.07 -8.54
C GLY A 278 13.49 11.20 -8.07
N THR A 279 12.33 11.81 -7.88
CA THR A 279 11.22 11.19 -7.13
C THR A 279 10.62 9.95 -7.78
N GLY A 280 10.59 9.86 -9.12
CA GLY A 280 9.94 8.74 -9.83
C GLY A 280 8.44 8.62 -9.60
N SER A 281 7.80 9.54 -8.86
CA SER A 281 6.37 9.51 -8.53
C SER A 281 5.46 9.44 -9.77
N GLU A 282 5.92 9.90 -10.93
CA GLU A 282 5.20 9.79 -12.19
C GLU A 282 4.92 8.35 -12.66
N VAL A 283 5.65 7.36 -12.12
CA VAL A 283 5.54 5.94 -12.48
C VAL A 283 5.32 5.04 -11.27
N THR A 284 4.96 5.60 -10.11
CA THR A 284 4.82 4.82 -8.88
C THR A 284 3.42 4.92 -8.26
N PRO A 285 3.01 3.87 -7.52
CA PRO A 285 1.77 3.86 -6.74
C PRO A 285 1.83 4.66 -5.43
N PHE A 286 2.91 5.41 -5.19
CA PHE A 286 3.14 6.06 -3.91
C PHE A 286 2.68 7.52 -3.92
N ALA A 287 2.18 7.98 -2.79
CA ALA A 287 1.94 9.40 -2.52
C ALA A 287 2.24 9.67 -1.05
N VAL A 288 3.10 10.65 -0.76
CA VAL A 288 3.37 11.08 0.62
C VAL A 288 2.62 12.37 0.91
N ILE A 289 1.87 12.38 2.00
CA ILE A 289 1.18 13.58 2.48
C ILE A 289 1.35 13.72 3.98
N THR A 290 1.47 14.96 4.43
CA THR A 290 1.65 15.30 5.84
C THR A 290 0.30 15.58 6.47
N ASP A 291 0.01 14.97 7.61
CA ASP A 291 -1.07 15.40 8.47
C ASP A 291 -0.63 16.65 9.24
N GLU A 292 -1.20 17.80 8.92
CA GLU A 292 -0.86 19.08 9.55
C GLU A 292 -1.11 19.11 11.08
N SER A 293 -1.96 18.22 11.61
CA SER A 293 -2.30 18.19 13.03
C SER A 293 -1.27 17.45 13.88
N SER A 294 -0.75 16.33 13.38
CA SER A 294 0.26 15.51 14.06
C SER A 294 1.69 15.78 13.57
N GLY A 295 1.86 16.39 12.39
CA GLY A 295 3.14 16.57 11.71
C GLY A 295 3.67 15.28 11.06
N VAL A 296 2.94 14.17 11.16
CA VAL A 296 3.37 12.87 10.65
C VAL A 296 3.19 12.81 9.14
N LYS A 297 4.23 12.37 8.43
CA LYS A 297 4.16 12.03 7.00
C LYS A 297 3.64 10.61 6.83
N TYR A 298 2.52 10.48 6.12
CA TYR A 298 1.92 9.20 5.77
C TYR A 298 2.25 8.85 4.30
N PRO A 299 3.04 7.80 4.05
CA PRO A 299 3.19 7.24 2.71
C PRO A 299 1.98 6.36 2.39
N LEU A 300 1.19 6.75 1.39
CA LEU A 300 0.15 5.93 0.80
C LEU A 300 0.74 5.14 -0.36
N ALA A 301 0.30 3.90 -0.52
CA ALA A 301 0.87 2.97 -1.48
C ALA A 301 -0.24 2.08 -2.06
N ASP A 302 -0.75 2.43 -3.23
CA ASP A 302 -1.72 1.60 -3.96
C ASP A 302 -1.61 1.81 -5.48
N TYR A 303 -1.71 0.72 -6.26
CA TYR A 303 -1.61 0.80 -7.72
C TYR A 303 -2.76 1.54 -8.39
N GLU A 304 -3.87 1.73 -7.69
CA GLU A 304 -4.93 2.65 -8.12
C GLU A 304 -4.47 4.12 -8.15
N LEU A 305 -3.40 4.48 -7.42
CA LEU A 305 -2.77 5.82 -7.46
C LEU A 305 -1.73 5.97 -8.59
N MET A 306 -1.44 4.90 -9.33
CA MET A 306 -0.50 4.95 -10.44
C MET A 306 -1.03 5.93 -11.50
N PRO A 307 -0.22 6.89 -11.96
CA PRO A 307 -0.60 7.72 -13.09
C PRO A 307 -0.99 6.87 -14.31
N ASN A 308 -2.04 7.26 -15.04
CA ASN A 308 -2.41 6.57 -16.26
C ASN A 308 -1.42 6.87 -17.39
N MET A 309 -0.84 8.07 -17.39
CA MET A 309 0.19 8.51 -18.32
C MET A 309 1.29 9.29 -17.60
N ALA A 310 2.55 8.98 -17.91
CA ALA A 310 3.72 9.76 -17.50
C ALA A 310 4.33 10.46 -18.74
N ILE A 311 4.68 11.73 -18.61
CA ILE A 311 5.31 12.52 -19.68
C ILE A 311 6.63 13.09 -19.15
N VAL A 312 7.73 12.39 -19.41
CA VAL A 312 9.07 12.71 -18.93
C VAL A 312 9.79 13.57 -19.97
N ASP A 313 9.50 14.87 -19.96
CA ASP A 313 10.12 15.84 -20.85
C ASP A 313 11.31 16.55 -20.17
N ALA A 314 12.52 16.26 -20.65
CA ALA A 314 13.75 16.82 -20.11
C ALA A 314 13.83 18.35 -20.21
N ASP A 315 13.09 19.00 -21.12
CA ASP A 315 13.06 20.47 -21.23
C ASP A 315 12.57 21.14 -19.94
N LEU A 316 11.69 20.47 -19.19
CA LEU A 316 11.19 20.97 -17.91
C LEU A 316 12.21 20.88 -16.77
N MET A 317 13.32 20.15 -16.97
CA MET A 317 14.34 19.88 -15.94
C MET A 317 15.66 20.63 -16.20
N MET A 318 15.82 21.31 -17.34
CA MET A 318 17.09 21.92 -17.77
C MET A 318 17.62 22.95 -16.77
N ASN A 319 16.73 23.79 -16.24
CA ASN A 319 17.06 24.91 -15.38
C ASN A 319 16.99 24.58 -13.88
N ALA A 320 16.89 23.30 -13.51
CA ALA A 320 16.88 22.91 -12.10
C ALA A 320 18.18 23.38 -11.40
N PRO A 321 18.10 24.01 -10.22
CA PRO A 321 19.29 24.50 -9.54
C PRO A 321 20.21 23.35 -9.12
N LYS A 322 21.50 23.65 -8.89
CA LYS A 322 22.50 22.67 -8.46
C LYS A 322 22.06 21.88 -7.21
N SER A 323 21.52 22.57 -6.20
CA SER A 323 21.04 21.94 -4.97
C SER A 323 19.94 20.91 -5.22
N LEU A 324 18.93 21.25 -6.04
CA LEU A 324 17.86 20.32 -6.42
C LEU A 324 18.41 19.17 -7.26
N THR A 325 19.34 19.44 -8.19
CA THR A 325 19.98 18.42 -9.04
C THR A 325 20.75 17.40 -8.20
N ALA A 326 21.50 17.86 -7.21
CA ALA A 326 22.24 17.00 -6.30
C ALA A 326 21.28 16.17 -5.44
N ALA A 327 20.34 16.83 -4.75
CA ALA A 327 19.40 16.16 -3.86
C ALA A 327 18.52 15.15 -4.61
N SER A 328 17.92 15.53 -5.74
CA SER A 328 17.06 14.62 -6.50
C SER A 328 17.87 13.52 -7.18
N GLY A 329 19.08 13.83 -7.67
CA GLY A 329 19.91 12.85 -8.39
C GLY A 329 20.46 11.75 -7.49
N ILE A 330 20.91 12.08 -6.28
CA ILE A 330 21.40 11.08 -5.32
C ILE A 330 20.28 10.20 -4.76
N ASP A 331 19.05 10.72 -4.74
CA ASP A 331 17.85 9.98 -4.41
C ASP A 331 17.64 8.79 -5.37
N VAL A 332 17.91 8.98 -6.66
CA VAL A 332 17.84 7.92 -7.68
C VAL A 332 18.79 6.76 -7.36
N VAL A 333 19.98 7.05 -6.81
CA VAL A 333 20.90 6.01 -6.35
C VAL A 333 20.26 5.20 -5.24
N THR A 334 19.67 5.87 -4.24
CA THR A 334 19.02 5.20 -3.12
C THR A 334 17.82 4.36 -3.57
N HIS A 335 16.95 4.93 -4.41
CA HIS A 335 15.82 4.21 -5.02
C HIS A 335 16.27 2.90 -5.69
N ALA A 336 17.29 2.97 -6.55
CA ALA A 336 17.77 1.80 -7.27
C ALA A 336 18.51 0.80 -6.36
N MET A 337 19.31 1.28 -5.40
CA MET A 337 20.03 0.42 -4.46
C MET A 337 19.08 -0.35 -3.53
N GLU A 338 18.05 0.31 -3.01
CA GLU A 338 17.06 -0.34 -2.16
C GLU A 338 16.13 -1.25 -2.96
N ALA A 339 15.67 -0.84 -4.14
CA ALA A 339 14.87 -1.70 -5.01
C ALA A 339 15.64 -2.96 -5.42
N TYR A 340 16.94 -2.84 -5.71
CA TYR A 340 17.78 -3.98 -6.04
C TYR A 340 18.05 -4.87 -4.82
N ALA A 341 18.14 -4.32 -3.61
CA ALA A 341 18.37 -5.10 -2.39
C ALA A 341 17.09 -5.68 -1.76
N SER A 342 15.93 -5.16 -2.14
CA SER A 342 14.62 -5.50 -1.57
C SER A 342 14.34 -7.00 -1.61
N MET A 343 13.63 -7.49 -0.59
CA MET A 343 13.15 -8.87 -0.61
C MET A 343 12.03 -9.12 -1.63
N LEU A 344 11.49 -8.05 -2.24
CA LEU A 344 10.50 -8.07 -3.31
C LEU A 344 11.12 -7.86 -4.71
N ALA A 345 12.44 -7.82 -4.81
CA ALA A 345 13.15 -7.70 -6.08
C ALA A 345 12.84 -8.85 -7.04
N THR A 346 12.83 -8.56 -8.34
CA THR A 346 12.60 -9.49 -9.44
C THR A 346 13.53 -9.17 -10.60
N ASP A 347 13.71 -10.09 -11.54
CA ASP A 347 14.50 -9.86 -12.76
C ASP A 347 14.08 -8.57 -13.53
N TYR A 348 12.78 -8.24 -13.48
CA TYR A 348 12.23 -7.05 -14.12
C TYR A 348 12.66 -5.76 -13.41
N SER A 349 12.52 -5.69 -12.08
CA SER A 349 12.94 -4.51 -11.30
C SER A 349 14.46 -4.37 -11.28
N ASP A 350 15.18 -5.50 -11.24
CA ASP A 350 16.64 -5.56 -11.18
C ASP A 350 17.29 -4.91 -12.39
N SER A 351 16.77 -5.22 -13.59
CA SER A 351 17.25 -4.65 -14.84
C SER A 351 17.07 -3.11 -14.90
N MET A 352 15.94 -2.61 -14.38
CA MET A 352 15.65 -1.18 -14.32
C MET A 352 16.55 -0.46 -13.30
N ALA A 353 16.76 -1.07 -12.12
CA ALA A 353 17.63 -0.53 -11.08
C ALA A 353 19.09 -0.44 -11.53
N LEU A 354 19.65 -1.52 -12.10
CA LEU A 354 21.03 -1.54 -12.60
C LEU A 354 21.22 -0.54 -13.76
N GLY A 355 20.28 -0.52 -14.71
CA GLY A 355 20.30 0.44 -15.82
C GLY A 355 20.25 1.89 -15.35
N SER A 356 19.44 2.18 -14.33
CA SER A 356 19.38 3.50 -13.70
C SER A 356 20.71 3.87 -13.05
N LEU A 357 21.26 3.02 -12.18
CA LEU A 357 22.54 3.27 -11.49
C LEU A 357 23.67 3.60 -12.46
N LYS A 358 23.79 2.83 -13.54
CA LYS A 358 24.81 3.08 -14.57
C LYS A 358 24.69 4.49 -15.16
N ILE A 359 23.48 4.92 -15.47
CA ILE A 359 23.23 6.27 -16.00
C ILE A 359 23.55 7.33 -14.94
N VAL A 360 23.13 7.14 -13.69
CA VAL A 360 23.37 8.12 -12.62
C VAL A 360 24.86 8.35 -12.40
N PHE A 361 25.66 7.28 -12.27
CA PHE A 361 27.11 7.40 -12.07
C PHE A 361 27.83 8.12 -13.21
N GLU A 362 27.35 8.00 -14.45
CA GLU A 362 27.96 8.64 -15.62
C GLU A 362 27.49 10.10 -15.81
N TYR A 363 26.21 10.40 -15.56
CA TYR A 363 25.60 11.66 -15.97
C TYR A 363 25.23 12.62 -14.83
N LEU A 364 25.11 12.15 -13.58
CA LEU A 364 24.77 13.04 -12.46
C LEU A 364 25.83 14.13 -12.21
N PRO A 365 27.14 13.83 -12.13
CA PRO A 365 28.16 14.87 -11.96
C PRO A 365 28.11 15.91 -13.10
N ARG A 366 27.92 15.45 -14.34
CA ARG A 366 27.80 16.30 -15.53
C ARG A 366 26.57 17.22 -15.47
N ALA A 367 25.42 16.67 -15.07
CA ALA A 367 24.19 17.44 -14.91
C ALA A 367 24.30 18.48 -13.79
N TYR A 368 25.02 18.16 -12.71
CA TYR A 368 25.28 19.06 -11.61
C TYR A 368 26.24 20.20 -12.01
N ASP A 369 27.34 19.89 -12.70
CA ASP A 369 28.36 20.88 -13.04
C ASP A 369 27.98 21.79 -14.19
N ASN A 370 27.43 21.21 -15.25
CA ASN A 370 27.15 21.92 -16.50
C ASN A 370 25.69 22.38 -16.61
N GLY A 371 24.78 21.80 -15.82
CA GLY A 371 23.36 22.20 -15.80
C GLY A 371 22.74 22.24 -17.20
N PRO A 372 22.10 23.36 -17.61
CA PRO A 372 21.49 23.48 -18.93
C PRO A 372 22.49 23.44 -20.10
N ASN A 373 23.79 23.59 -19.85
CA ASN A 373 24.84 23.49 -20.87
C ASN A 373 25.17 22.02 -21.25
N ASP A 374 24.69 21.04 -20.48
CA ASP A 374 24.77 19.61 -20.83
C ASP A 374 23.35 18.99 -20.87
N PRO A 375 22.57 19.27 -21.94
CA PRO A 375 21.21 18.77 -22.06
C PRO A 375 21.12 17.25 -22.15
N ILE A 376 22.19 16.58 -22.61
CA ILE A 376 22.26 15.12 -22.66
C ILE A 376 22.28 14.56 -21.23
N ALA A 377 23.10 15.13 -20.34
CA ALA A 377 23.16 14.70 -18.95
C ALA A 377 21.82 14.92 -18.23
N ARG A 378 21.13 16.04 -18.50
CA ARG A 378 19.78 16.32 -17.97
C ARG A 378 18.75 15.29 -18.42
N GLU A 379 18.69 14.99 -19.73
CA GLU A 379 17.78 13.98 -20.27
C GLU A 379 18.10 12.59 -19.71
N LYS A 380 19.37 12.24 -19.57
CA LYS A 380 19.80 10.96 -18.99
C LYS A 380 19.38 10.84 -17.53
N MET A 381 19.53 11.88 -16.72
CA MET A 381 19.06 11.88 -15.34
C MET A 381 17.53 11.78 -15.22
N ALA A 382 16.78 12.43 -16.11
CA ALA A 382 15.32 12.29 -16.17
C ALA A 382 14.92 10.81 -16.39
N ASN A 383 15.54 10.17 -17.38
CA ASN A 383 15.30 8.75 -17.66
C ASN A 383 15.72 7.85 -16.48
N ALA A 384 16.87 8.10 -15.87
CA ALA A 384 17.36 7.31 -14.74
C ALA A 384 16.41 7.37 -13.53
N ALA A 385 15.89 8.57 -13.22
CA ALA A 385 14.92 8.76 -12.15
C ALA A 385 13.64 7.96 -12.42
N THR A 386 13.08 8.03 -13.62
CA THR A 386 11.89 7.25 -13.99
C THR A 386 12.16 5.75 -14.01
N MET A 387 13.33 5.30 -14.49
CA MET A 387 13.71 3.88 -14.45
C MET A 387 13.81 3.35 -13.02
N ALA A 388 14.43 4.11 -12.11
CA ALA A 388 14.44 3.77 -10.69
C ALA A 388 13.00 3.74 -10.14
N GLY A 389 12.19 4.73 -10.51
CA GLY A 389 10.74 4.79 -10.29
C GLY A 389 10.02 3.48 -10.59
N ILE A 390 10.17 2.97 -11.82
CA ILE A 390 9.57 1.70 -12.24
C ILE A 390 10.11 0.51 -11.42
N ALA A 391 11.39 0.51 -11.04
CA ALA A 391 11.96 -0.53 -10.21
C ALA A 391 11.33 -0.54 -8.81
N PHE A 392 11.39 0.58 -8.09
CA PHE A 392 10.87 0.66 -6.71
C PHE A 392 9.34 0.72 -6.65
N ALA A 393 8.66 1.09 -7.74
CA ALA A 393 7.22 0.93 -7.86
C ALA A 393 6.78 -0.52 -7.68
N ASN A 394 7.65 -1.51 -7.93
CA ASN A 394 7.33 -2.94 -7.87
C ASN A 394 8.11 -3.70 -6.80
N ALA A 395 9.39 -3.33 -6.59
CA ALA A 395 10.23 -3.90 -5.54
C ALA A 395 10.12 -3.15 -4.20
N PHE A 396 9.35 -2.05 -4.15
CA PHE A 396 9.32 -1.12 -3.02
C PHE A 396 10.73 -0.59 -2.72
N LEU A 397 10.91 -0.05 -1.53
CA LEU A 397 12.15 0.56 -1.05
C LEU A 397 12.66 -0.24 0.15
N GLY A 398 13.40 0.40 1.05
CA GLY A 398 13.85 -0.23 2.28
C GLY A 398 13.92 0.77 3.43
N VAL A 399 14.75 0.42 4.41
CA VAL A 399 14.86 1.19 5.66
C VAL A 399 15.58 2.53 5.47
N CYS A 400 16.34 2.74 4.39
CA CYS A 400 16.95 4.05 4.10
C CYS A 400 15.87 5.11 3.94
N HIS A 401 14.85 4.84 3.10
CA HIS A 401 13.73 5.76 2.93
C HIS A 401 12.94 5.96 4.22
N SER A 402 12.67 4.88 4.96
CA SER A 402 11.99 4.98 6.27
C SER A 402 12.71 5.95 7.19
N MET A 403 14.04 5.84 7.28
CA MET A 403 14.86 6.70 8.10
C MET A 403 14.96 8.12 7.53
N ALA A 404 15.07 8.26 6.22
CA ALA A 404 15.18 9.55 5.54
C ALA A 404 13.87 10.36 5.61
N HIS A 405 12.69 9.71 5.55
CA HIS A 405 11.40 10.37 5.76
C HIS A 405 11.37 11.08 7.11
N LYS A 406 11.75 10.38 8.19
CA LYS A 406 11.69 10.94 9.54
C LYS A 406 12.79 11.99 9.74
N LEU A 407 14.02 11.70 9.30
CA LEU A 407 15.13 12.66 9.33
C LEU A 407 14.78 13.98 8.61
N GLY A 408 14.18 13.88 7.41
CA GLY A 408 13.71 15.03 6.65
C GLY A 408 12.58 15.78 7.34
N SER A 409 11.58 15.08 7.91
CA SER A 409 10.45 15.74 8.59
C SER A 409 10.84 16.43 9.90
N PHE A 410 11.71 15.82 10.72
CA PHE A 410 12.08 16.36 12.03
C PHE A 410 13.10 17.49 11.95
N HIS A 411 13.95 17.50 10.92
CA HIS A 411 15.06 18.46 10.79
C HIS A 411 15.05 19.26 9.48
N HIS A 412 13.98 19.15 8.69
CA HIS A 412 13.77 19.88 7.43
C HIS A 412 14.91 19.68 6.40
N LEU A 413 15.53 18.50 6.40
CA LEU A 413 16.48 18.12 5.37
C LEU A 413 15.75 17.72 4.08
N PRO A 414 16.24 18.15 2.89
CA PRO A 414 15.71 17.66 1.63
C PRO A 414 15.79 16.14 1.55
N HIS A 415 14.74 15.50 1.00
CA HIS A 415 14.58 14.04 1.01
C HIS A 415 15.82 13.28 0.52
N GLY A 416 16.33 13.59 -0.69
CA GLY A 416 17.49 12.91 -1.22
C GLY A 416 18.78 13.18 -0.45
N VAL A 417 18.90 14.32 0.24
CA VAL A 417 20.03 14.57 1.17
C VAL A 417 19.94 13.64 2.37
N ALA A 418 18.75 13.50 2.96
CA ALA A 418 18.51 12.58 4.07
C ALA A 418 18.81 11.12 3.66
N ASN A 419 18.38 10.70 2.47
CA ASN A 419 18.73 9.39 1.90
C ASN A 419 20.24 9.21 1.74
N ALA A 420 20.94 10.19 1.16
CA ALA A 420 22.39 10.13 0.95
C ALA A 420 23.19 9.98 2.26
N LEU A 421 22.71 10.59 3.35
CA LEU A 421 23.33 10.51 4.67
C LEU A 421 23.13 9.15 5.35
N MET A 422 22.06 8.43 4.99
CA MET A 422 21.74 7.13 5.59
C MET A 422 22.22 5.93 4.77
N LEU A 423 22.41 6.11 3.46
CA LEU A 423 22.62 5.00 2.52
C LEU A 423 23.79 4.09 2.89
N ASP A 424 24.93 4.62 3.32
CA ASP A 424 26.12 3.80 3.57
C ASP A 424 25.91 2.87 4.77
N GLU A 425 25.35 3.42 5.86
CA GLU A 425 25.00 2.66 7.05
C GLU A 425 23.98 1.58 6.73
N VAL A 426 22.98 1.89 5.92
CA VAL A 426 21.95 0.93 5.50
C VAL A 426 22.55 -0.17 4.61
N MET A 427 23.47 0.16 3.71
CA MET A 427 24.14 -0.83 2.87
C MET A 427 24.97 -1.80 3.72
N ARG A 428 25.76 -1.30 4.67
CA ARG A 428 26.53 -2.15 5.62
C ARG A 428 25.62 -2.98 6.50
N PHE A 429 24.54 -2.39 7.00
CA PHE A 429 23.52 -3.05 7.81
C PHE A 429 22.87 -4.22 7.05
N ASN A 430 22.43 -3.98 5.82
CA ASN A 430 21.76 -4.97 4.99
C ASN A 430 22.70 -6.07 4.48
N ALA A 431 24.00 -5.79 4.35
CA ALA A 431 25.00 -6.75 3.87
C ALA A 431 25.38 -7.84 4.89
N SER A 432 24.87 -7.80 6.12
CA SER A 432 25.10 -8.87 7.09
C SER A 432 24.55 -10.20 6.58
N GLN A 433 25.41 -11.22 6.48
CA GLN A 433 25.02 -12.58 6.05
C GLN A 433 24.32 -13.38 7.16
N ALA A 434 24.42 -12.92 8.42
CA ALA A 434 23.77 -13.52 9.58
C ALA A 434 23.05 -12.45 10.41
N PRO A 435 22.00 -11.82 9.87
CA PRO A 435 21.27 -10.79 10.57
C PRO A 435 20.43 -11.36 11.72
N VAL A 436 20.15 -10.55 12.73
CA VAL A 436 19.29 -10.94 13.87
C VAL A 436 17.87 -11.28 13.42
N LYS A 437 17.38 -10.58 12.38
CA LYS A 437 16.09 -10.79 11.72
C LYS A 437 16.28 -10.65 10.22
N MET A 438 15.62 -11.51 9.44
CA MET A 438 15.64 -11.47 7.97
C MET A 438 14.27 -11.02 7.44
N GLY A 439 14.23 -10.59 6.17
CA GLY A 439 13.01 -10.32 5.44
C GLY A 439 12.06 -11.53 5.45
N THR A 440 10.77 -11.28 5.56
CA THR A 440 9.74 -12.30 5.81
C THR A 440 8.91 -12.60 4.56
N PHE A 441 9.55 -12.67 3.39
CA PHE A 441 8.87 -12.95 2.12
C PHE A 441 9.31 -14.29 1.53
N SER A 442 8.35 -15.06 1.01
CA SER A 442 8.55 -16.46 0.60
C SER A 442 9.58 -16.67 -0.50
N GLN A 443 9.88 -15.67 -1.34
CA GLN A 443 10.92 -15.77 -2.37
C GLN A 443 12.32 -15.49 -1.80
N TYR A 444 12.40 -14.74 -0.69
CA TYR A 444 13.64 -14.42 -0.01
C TYR A 444 14.02 -15.59 0.89
N ASP A 445 14.82 -16.49 0.33
CA ASP A 445 15.14 -17.78 0.92
C ASP A 445 16.21 -17.71 2.02
N HIS A 446 17.20 -16.83 1.87
CA HIS A 446 18.26 -16.56 2.84
C HIS A 446 18.87 -15.16 2.65
N PRO A 447 19.60 -14.61 3.64
CA PRO A 447 20.32 -13.35 3.49
C PRO A 447 21.40 -13.42 2.39
N HIS A 448 21.19 -12.71 1.28
CA HIS A 448 22.11 -12.69 0.14
C HIS A 448 22.43 -11.27 -0.37
N THR A 449 22.10 -10.24 0.40
CA THR A 449 22.23 -8.83 0.00
C THR A 449 23.67 -8.39 -0.26
N LEU A 450 24.65 -8.95 0.45
CA LEU A 450 26.08 -8.69 0.18
C LEU A 450 26.46 -9.05 -1.27
N ALA A 451 26.03 -10.21 -1.73
CA ALA A 451 26.26 -10.65 -3.11
C ALA A 451 25.54 -9.76 -4.12
N ARG A 452 24.32 -9.30 -3.78
CA ARG A 452 23.58 -8.35 -4.63
C ARG A 452 24.30 -7.00 -4.75
N TYR A 453 24.80 -6.43 -3.66
CA TYR A 453 25.62 -5.20 -3.76
C TYR A 453 26.93 -5.43 -4.52
N ALA A 454 27.55 -6.60 -4.41
CA ALA A 454 28.70 -6.96 -5.23
C ALA A 454 28.36 -7.03 -6.73
N GLN A 455 27.17 -7.50 -7.11
CA GLN A 455 26.69 -7.49 -8.49
C GLN A 455 26.50 -6.06 -9.02
N VAL A 456 26.01 -5.14 -8.18
CA VAL A 456 25.95 -3.71 -8.53
C VAL A 456 27.35 -3.17 -8.80
N ALA A 457 28.32 -3.46 -7.92
CA ALA A 457 29.70 -3.04 -8.10
C ALA A 457 30.29 -3.56 -9.43
N ASP A 458 30.08 -4.85 -9.73
CA ASP A 458 30.52 -5.45 -10.99
C ASP A 458 29.88 -4.79 -12.21
N HIS A 459 28.57 -4.48 -12.14
CA HIS A 459 27.82 -3.81 -13.20
C HIS A 459 28.36 -2.40 -13.49
N LEU A 460 28.76 -1.67 -12.44
CA LEU A 460 29.38 -0.35 -12.54
C LEU A 460 30.89 -0.41 -12.86
N GLY A 461 31.46 -1.61 -13.00
CA GLY A 461 32.87 -1.80 -13.29
C GLY A 461 33.81 -1.60 -12.10
N ILE A 462 33.26 -1.48 -10.89
CA ILE A 462 33.98 -1.29 -9.63
C ILE A 462 34.59 -2.65 -9.22
N LYS A 463 35.91 -2.69 -9.05
CA LYS A 463 36.65 -3.94 -8.78
C LYS A 463 36.80 -4.20 -7.28
N GLY A 464 36.95 -5.46 -6.91
CA GLY A 464 37.27 -5.93 -5.56
C GLY A 464 37.61 -7.42 -5.58
N LYS A 465 38.40 -7.92 -4.62
CA LYS A 465 38.83 -9.33 -4.59
C LYS A 465 37.74 -10.28 -4.12
N ASN A 466 36.78 -9.77 -3.35
CA ASN A 466 35.63 -10.51 -2.84
C ASN A 466 34.44 -9.55 -2.67
N ASP A 467 33.27 -10.09 -2.31
CA ASP A 467 32.02 -9.32 -2.23
C ASP A 467 32.07 -8.21 -1.16
N THR A 468 32.75 -8.44 -0.04
CA THR A 468 32.94 -7.43 1.02
C THR A 468 33.78 -6.25 0.51
N GLU A 469 34.89 -6.52 -0.18
CA GLU A 469 35.71 -5.46 -0.78
C GLU A 469 34.97 -4.73 -1.90
N LYS A 470 34.16 -5.44 -2.69
CA LYS A 470 33.30 -4.83 -3.71
C LYS A 470 32.26 -3.90 -3.08
N LEU A 471 31.63 -4.30 -1.99
CA LEU A 471 30.69 -3.46 -1.23
C LEU A 471 31.37 -2.19 -0.74
N GLU A 472 32.50 -2.28 -0.05
CA GLU A 472 33.18 -1.07 0.47
C GLU A 472 33.71 -0.18 -0.66
N ASN A 473 34.15 -0.75 -1.78
CA ASN A 473 34.54 0.03 -2.95
C ASN A 473 33.32 0.68 -3.65
N LEU A 474 32.15 0.04 -3.62
CA LEU A 474 30.91 0.63 -4.08
C LEU A 474 30.49 1.80 -3.19
N ILE A 475 30.51 1.63 -1.86
CA ILE A 475 30.23 2.71 -0.90
C ILE A 475 31.19 3.89 -1.15
N ARG A 476 32.49 3.63 -1.29
CA ARG A 476 33.46 4.69 -1.62
C ARG A 476 33.13 5.41 -2.93
N ALA A 477 32.71 4.70 -3.97
CA ALA A 477 32.32 5.32 -5.24
C ALA A 477 31.04 6.17 -5.10
N ILE A 478 30.09 5.76 -4.25
CA ILE A 478 28.91 6.56 -3.92
C ILE A 478 29.33 7.81 -3.12
N ASP A 479 30.27 7.69 -2.17
CA ASP A 479 30.78 8.83 -1.42
C ASP A 479 31.53 9.84 -2.30
N GLU A 480 32.36 9.36 -3.24
CA GLU A 480 32.99 10.21 -4.26
C GLU A 480 31.92 10.93 -5.11
N LEU A 481 30.85 10.22 -5.48
CA LEU A 481 29.71 10.83 -6.19
C LEU A 481 29.02 11.90 -5.34
N LYS A 482 28.74 11.63 -4.05
CA LYS A 482 28.16 12.59 -3.09
C LYS A 482 29.02 13.84 -2.96
N GLU A 483 30.34 13.68 -2.81
CA GLU A 483 31.29 14.79 -2.72
C GLU A 483 31.30 15.63 -3.99
N ASN A 484 31.33 14.99 -5.17
CA ASN A 484 31.33 15.68 -6.48
C ASN A 484 30.09 16.55 -6.70
N ILE A 485 28.94 16.18 -6.12
CA ILE A 485 27.69 16.94 -6.22
C ILE A 485 27.40 17.79 -4.97
N GLY A 486 28.38 17.94 -4.07
CA GLY A 486 28.31 18.87 -2.94
C GLY A 486 27.46 18.41 -1.75
N ILE A 487 27.21 17.10 -1.60
CA ILE A 487 26.54 16.54 -0.42
C ILE A 487 27.56 16.45 0.72
N LYS A 488 27.21 17.01 1.89
CA LYS A 488 28.04 16.93 3.09
C LYS A 488 28.00 15.53 3.70
N LYS A 489 29.04 15.18 4.47
CA LYS A 489 29.30 13.81 4.93
C LYS A 489 28.39 13.36 6.08
N THR A 490 28.03 14.28 6.97
CA THR A 490 27.30 13.93 8.20
C THR A 490 26.05 14.78 8.38
N ILE A 491 25.11 14.27 9.18
CA ILE A 491 23.92 15.04 9.60
C ILE A 491 24.36 16.32 10.33
N LYS A 492 25.39 16.22 11.18
CA LYS A 492 25.95 17.35 11.92
C LYS A 492 26.47 18.48 11.02
N ASP A 493 27.06 18.16 9.87
CA ASP A 493 27.58 19.16 8.93
C ASP A 493 26.49 20.03 8.29
N TYR A 494 25.22 19.59 8.35
CA TYR A 494 24.07 20.40 7.94
C TYR A 494 23.56 21.38 9.01
N GLY A 495 24.22 21.45 10.17
CA GLY A 495 23.93 22.43 11.21
C GLY A 495 22.81 22.02 12.17
N ILE A 496 22.48 20.74 12.22
CA ILE A 496 21.54 20.18 13.19
C ILE A 496 22.23 20.11 14.55
N ASP A 497 21.60 20.66 15.58
CA ASP A 497 22.13 20.67 16.94
C ASP A 497 22.12 19.27 17.56
N GLU A 498 23.19 18.95 18.30
CA GLU A 498 23.37 17.61 18.87
C GLU A 498 22.34 17.28 19.93
N LYS A 499 21.96 18.26 20.74
CA LYS A 499 20.95 18.05 21.77
C LYS A 499 19.58 17.87 21.13
N ASP A 500 19.18 18.74 20.19
CA ASP A 500 17.90 18.60 19.49
C ASP A 500 17.78 17.26 18.74
N PHE A 501 18.86 16.81 18.11
CA PHE A 501 18.91 15.49 17.45
C PHE A 501 18.72 14.34 18.45
N LEU A 502 19.47 14.34 19.56
CA LEU A 502 19.38 13.28 20.57
C LEU A 502 18.03 13.27 21.28
N ASP A 503 17.44 14.44 21.54
CA ASP A 503 16.12 14.59 22.19
C ASP A 503 14.98 14.01 21.31
N ARG A 504 15.11 14.05 19.98
CA ARG A 504 14.11 13.56 19.01
C ARG A 504 14.37 12.14 18.49
N LEU A 505 15.57 11.61 18.73
CA LEU A 505 16.06 10.36 18.12
C LEU A 505 15.18 9.14 18.40
N ASP A 506 14.63 9.02 19.61
CA ASP A 506 13.79 7.87 19.97
C ASP A 506 12.46 7.86 19.20
N GLU A 507 11.81 9.02 19.10
CA GLU A 507 10.58 9.16 18.32
C GLU A 507 10.83 8.94 16.82
N MET A 508 11.91 9.51 16.28
CA MET A 508 12.31 9.26 14.89
C MET A 508 12.56 7.78 14.61
N THR A 509 13.19 7.07 15.56
CA THR A 509 13.50 5.64 15.46
C THR A 509 12.22 4.81 15.42
N GLU A 510 11.28 5.08 16.33
CA GLU A 510 9.99 4.39 16.37
C GLU A 510 9.22 4.62 15.07
N GLN A 511 9.09 5.89 14.64
CA GLN A 511 8.38 6.22 13.40
C GLN A 511 9.04 5.62 12.15
N ALA A 512 10.37 5.49 12.11
CA ALA A 512 11.08 4.86 10.99
C ALA A 512 10.90 3.34 10.96
N PHE A 513 10.92 2.68 12.13
CA PHE A 513 10.59 1.24 12.23
C PHE A 513 9.19 0.96 11.69
N ASP A 514 8.27 1.87 12.03
CA ASP A 514 6.86 1.84 11.70
C ASP A 514 6.53 2.21 10.25
N ASP A 515 7.48 2.75 9.48
CA ASP A 515 7.24 3.19 8.11
C ASP A 515 7.01 2.02 7.14
N GLN A 516 6.11 2.19 6.17
CA GLN A 516 5.75 1.15 5.20
C GLN A 516 6.94 0.69 4.35
N CYS A 517 7.93 1.56 4.11
CA CYS A 517 9.13 1.21 3.36
C CYS A 517 9.99 0.14 4.06
N THR A 518 9.99 0.11 5.41
CA THR A 518 10.75 -0.87 6.20
C THR A 518 10.30 -2.30 5.93
N GLY A 519 9.01 -2.47 5.62
CA GLY A 519 8.38 -3.75 5.39
C GLY A 519 8.93 -4.54 4.20
N ALA A 520 9.68 -3.93 3.27
CA ALA A 520 10.32 -4.58 2.13
C ALA A 520 11.85 -4.77 2.27
N ASN A 521 12.44 -4.25 3.37
CA ASN A 521 13.88 -4.31 3.57
C ASN A 521 14.35 -5.77 3.80
N PRO A 522 15.47 -6.21 3.19
CA PRO A 522 15.96 -7.59 3.29
C PRO A 522 16.36 -8.02 4.71
N ARG A 523 16.67 -7.06 5.57
CA ARG A 523 16.91 -7.26 7.00
C ARG A 523 15.84 -6.50 7.78
N TYR A 524 14.92 -7.21 8.43
CA TYR A 524 13.90 -6.54 9.24
C TYR A 524 14.58 -5.90 10.47
N PRO A 525 14.59 -4.56 10.60
CA PRO A 525 15.45 -3.90 11.58
C PRO A 525 14.87 -3.98 13.00
N LEU A 526 15.75 -3.97 13.99
CA LEU A 526 15.36 -3.62 15.36
C LEU A 526 15.44 -2.10 15.55
N MET A 527 14.59 -1.53 16.39
CA MET A 527 14.65 -0.10 16.77
C MET A 527 16.05 0.29 17.27
N SER A 528 16.71 -0.56 18.05
CA SER A 528 18.08 -0.32 18.53
C SER A 528 19.11 -0.21 17.39
N GLU A 529 18.91 -0.93 16.28
CA GLU A 529 19.81 -0.90 15.13
C GLU A 529 19.56 0.35 14.28
N ILE A 530 18.30 0.76 14.09
CA ILE A 530 17.92 2.03 13.46
C ILE A 530 18.53 3.20 14.23
N LYS A 531 18.34 3.23 15.56
CA LYS A 531 18.90 4.25 16.45
C LYS A 531 20.42 4.35 16.29
N GLN A 532 21.10 3.20 16.20
CA GLN A 532 22.55 3.18 16.02
C GLN A 532 22.99 3.72 14.65
N MET A 533 22.29 3.36 13.57
CA MET A 533 22.58 3.89 12.23
C MET A 533 22.40 5.42 12.18
N TYR A 534 21.37 5.97 12.81
CA TYR A 534 21.20 7.43 12.95
C TYR A 534 22.37 8.09 13.67
N LEU A 535 22.81 7.52 14.79
CA LEU A 535 23.97 8.03 15.53
C LEU A 535 25.25 7.97 14.69
N ASN A 536 25.48 6.88 13.95
CA ASN A 536 26.64 6.75 13.08
C ASN A 536 26.62 7.81 11.97
N ALA A 537 25.48 8.01 11.30
CA ALA A 537 25.31 9.05 10.29
C ALA A 537 25.45 10.48 10.85
N TYR A 538 25.07 10.69 12.11
CA TYR A 538 25.25 11.98 12.78
C TYR A 538 26.71 12.31 13.08
N TYR A 539 27.47 11.32 13.56
CA TYR A 539 28.87 11.51 13.95
C TYR A 539 29.90 11.16 12.86
N GLY A 540 29.48 10.60 11.72
CA GLY A 540 30.35 10.18 10.62
C GLY A 540 31.27 9.01 10.98
N LYS A 541 30.70 7.96 11.60
CA LYS A 541 31.45 6.79 12.09
C LYS A 541 31.49 5.63 11.13
#